data_AF-A0A510UNM1-F1
#
_entry.id   AF-A0A510UNM1-F1
#
_cell.length_a   1.000
_cell.length_b   1.000
_cell.length_c   1.000
_cell.angle_alpha   90.00
_cell.angle_beta   90.00
_cell.angle_gamma   90.00
#
_symmetry.space_group_name_H-M   'P 1'
#
loop_
_entity.id
_entity.type
_entity.pdbx_description
1 polymer ?
#
loop_
_entity_poly.entity_id
_entity_poly.type
_entity_poly.pdbx_seq_one_letter_code
_entity_poly.pdbx_strand_id
1 'polypeptide(L)'
;MKIKFNRCVRTASSESYILFLESENVGSLDLHFSDCVYGTVVFTKIFNSSEQKKIFEQIENEIVDSVVPREDFIFNVYQSEDIGMYADTISEEDRAYEPAKVKDFEDISKLVKSAIGKKRNIQGKLTEHIAVDFFNSLGYNAARAGSYYDHMKIDVIAESENELILVQVKSGSISIKKIEEAVKSISEFNHSKEKTVAFLASEFPVRSEQLRKELSSRYGMSIQFYHSYQVLKSLPEYKNSF
;
A
#
# COMPACT_ATOMS: atom_id res chain seq x y z
N MET A 1 -29.80 -7.57 -23.11
CA MET A 1 -28.85 -8.29 -22.24
C MET A 1 -29.17 -7.92 -20.81
N LYS A 2 -29.52 -8.89 -19.97
CA LYS A 2 -29.85 -8.66 -18.55
C LYS A 2 -28.97 -9.56 -17.70
N ILE A 3 -28.25 -8.98 -16.75
CA ILE A 3 -27.45 -9.71 -15.77
C ILE A 3 -28.33 -9.96 -14.55
N LYS A 4 -28.25 -11.17 -14.00
CA LYS A 4 -28.84 -11.50 -12.71
C LYS A 4 -27.74 -11.43 -11.66
N PHE A 5 -27.93 -10.58 -10.65
CA PHE A 5 -27.00 -10.43 -9.53
C PHE A 5 -27.44 -11.32 -8.36
N ASN A 6 -26.72 -12.42 -8.13
CA ASN A 6 -26.98 -13.30 -6.99
C ASN A 6 -26.07 -12.89 -5.83
N ARG A 7 -26.64 -12.32 -4.76
CA ARG A 7 -25.87 -11.91 -3.57
C ARG A 7 -25.40 -13.15 -2.79
N CYS A 8 -24.10 -13.25 -2.57
CA CYS A 8 -23.49 -14.35 -1.82
C CYS A 8 -23.05 -13.92 -0.42
N VAL A 9 -22.64 -12.66 -0.25
CA VAL A 9 -22.22 -12.10 1.05
C VAL A 9 -22.87 -10.74 1.25
N ARG A 10 -23.28 -10.46 2.50
CA ARG A 10 -23.72 -9.13 2.95
C ARG A 10 -23.19 -8.87 4.34
N THR A 11 -22.55 -7.72 4.52
CA THR A 11 -22.15 -7.17 5.82
C THR A 11 -22.82 -5.81 6.03
N ALA A 12 -22.50 -5.14 7.13
CA ALA A 12 -22.99 -3.78 7.39
C ALA A 12 -22.49 -2.75 6.36
N SER A 13 -21.35 -3.00 5.71
CA SER A 13 -20.68 -2.05 4.83
C SER A 13 -20.17 -2.66 3.53
N SER A 14 -20.54 -3.91 3.19
CA SER A 14 -20.08 -4.56 1.96
C SER A 14 -21.04 -5.64 1.47
N GLU A 15 -21.06 -5.86 0.16
CA GLU A 15 -21.83 -6.92 -0.48
C GLU A 15 -21.04 -7.56 -1.61
N SER A 16 -21.21 -8.86 -1.80
CA SER A 16 -20.60 -9.61 -2.91
C SER A 16 -21.68 -10.33 -3.70
N TYR A 17 -21.55 -10.31 -5.01
CA TYR A 17 -22.48 -10.88 -5.97
C TYR A 17 -21.77 -11.75 -7.00
N ILE A 18 -22.44 -12.82 -7.41
CA ILE A 18 -22.09 -13.57 -8.62
C ILE A 18 -23.04 -13.14 -9.74
N LEU A 19 -22.48 -12.85 -10.91
CA LEU A 19 -23.19 -12.33 -12.06
C LEU A 19 -23.54 -13.48 -12.99
N PHE A 20 -24.82 -13.60 -13.31
CA PHE A 20 -25.29 -14.60 -14.26
C PHE A 20 -25.88 -13.94 -15.50
N LEU A 21 -25.46 -14.40 -16.68
CA LEU A 21 -26.16 -14.15 -17.93
C LEU A 21 -26.90 -15.43 -18.30
N GLU A 22 -28.23 -15.38 -18.26
CA GLU A 22 -29.09 -16.57 -18.37
C GLU A 22 -28.79 -17.57 -17.25
N SER A 23 -27.97 -18.60 -17.53
CA SER A 23 -27.53 -19.62 -16.56
C SER A 23 -26.00 -19.72 -16.46
N GLU A 24 -25.26 -18.89 -17.19
CA GLU A 24 -23.80 -18.87 -17.22
C GLU A 24 -23.26 -17.88 -16.18
N ASN A 25 -22.30 -18.30 -15.35
CA ASN A 25 -21.55 -17.39 -14.49
C ASN A 25 -20.63 -16.54 -15.38
N VAL A 26 -20.85 -15.24 -15.40
CA VAL A 26 -20.09 -14.29 -16.22
C VAL A 26 -19.21 -13.35 -15.40
N GLY A 27 -19.15 -13.53 -14.08
CA GLY A 27 -18.29 -12.73 -13.23
C GLY A 27 -18.69 -12.62 -11.77
N SER A 28 -17.95 -11.78 -11.05
CA SER A 28 -18.26 -11.36 -9.68
C SER A 28 -18.27 -9.83 -9.56
N LEU A 29 -19.02 -9.35 -8.57
CA LEU A 29 -19.07 -7.94 -8.18
C LEU A 29 -18.95 -7.86 -6.66
N ASP A 30 -17.93 -7.15 -6.21
CA ASP A 30 -17.74 -6.79 -4.80
C ASP A 30 -18.00 -5.29 -4.64
N LEU A 31 -18.81 -4.93 -3.66
CA LEU A 31 -19.16 -3.56 -3.33
C LEU A 31 -18.83 -3.26 -1.88
N HIS A 32 -18.26 -2.08 -1.65
CA HIS A 32 -18.02 -1.51 -0.34
C HIS A 32 -18.80 -0.19 -0.22
N PHE A 33 -19.60 -0.08 0.83
CA PHE A 33 -20.46 1.07 1.10
C PHE A 33 -19.85 1.92 2.21
N SER A 34 -19.67 3.21 1.91
CA SER A 34 -19.27 4.28 2.82
C SER A 34 -19.94 5.58 2.32
N ASP A 35 -19.37 6.76 2.62
CA ASP A 35 -19.77 8.04 2.02
C ASP A 35 -19.67 8.01 0.47
N CYS A 36 -18.84 7.11 -0.08
CA CYS A 36 -18.82 6.71 -1.47
C CYS A 36 -19.04 5.19 -1.62
N VAL A 37 -19.48 4.76 -2.80
CA VAL A 37 -19.61 3.35 -3.15
C VAL A 37 -18.42 2.94 -4.00
N TYR A 38 -17.64 1.98 -3.51
CA TYR A 38 -16.49 1.44 -4.23
C TYR A 38 -16.76 0.00 -4.67
N GLY A 39 -16.59 -0.25 -5.97
CA GLY A 39 -16.84 -1.55 -6.58
C GLY A 39 -15.61 -2.19 -7.21
N THR A 40 -15.61 -3.51 -7.27
CA THR A 40 -14.73 -4.28 -8.17
C THR A 40 -15.60 -5.27 -8.92
N VAL A 41 -15.60 -5.18 -10.25
CA VAL A 41 -16.27 -6.15 -11.12
C VAL A 41 -15.22 -6.94 -11.89
N VAL A 42 -15.34 -8.26 -11.85
CA VAL A 42 -14.47 -9.19 -12.56
C VAL A 42 -15.33 -9.96 -13.53
N PHE A 43 -15.11 -9.78 -14.83
CA PHE A 43 -15.80 -10.54 -15.87
C PHE A 43 -14.98 -11.77 -16.26
N THR A 44 -15.60 -12.94 -16.18
CA THR A 44 -15.05 -14.20 -16.72
C THR A 44 -15.32 -14.35 -18.21
N LYS A 45 -16.22 -13.51 -18.76
CA LYS A 45 -16.58 -13.45 -20.17
C LYS A 45 -16.11 -12.15 -20.81
N ILE A 46 -15.79 -12.20 -22.10
CA ILE A 46 -15.45 -11.01 -22.88
C ILE A 46 -16.74 -10.24 -23.20
N PHE A 47 -16.85 -9.02 -22.65
CA PHE A 47 -17.91 -8.08 -23.00
C PHE A 47 -17.32 -6.90 -23.77
N ASN A 48 -18.01 -6.45 -24.81
CA ASN A 48 -17.64 -5.22 -25.51
C ASN A 48 -18.07 -3.97 -24.71
N SER A 49 -17.57 -2.79 -25.08
CA SER A 49 -17.83 -1.55 -24.33
C SER A 49 -19.31 -1.17 -24.20
N SER A 50 -20.14 -1.52 -25.20
CA SER A 50 -21.59 -1.27 -25.16
C SER A 50 -22.30 -2.20 -24.17
N GLU A 51 -21.86 -3.45 -24.11
CA GLU A 51 -22.35 -4.43 -23.15
C GLU A 51 -21.93 -4.07 -21.72
N GLN A 52 -20.66 -3.73 -21.51
CA GLN A 52 -20.15 -3.29 -20.20
C GLN A 52 -20.92 -2.10 -19.67
N LYS A 53 -21.17 -1.08 -20.50
CA LYS A 53 -21.96 0.09 -20.12
C LYS A 53 -23.35 -0.28 -19.60
N LYS A 54 -24.04 -1.22 -20.28
CA LYS A 54 -25.37 -1.71 -19.86
C LYS A 54 -25.32 -2.48 -18.54
N ILE A 55 -24.22 -3.20 -18.28
CA ILE A 55 -24.01 -3.90 -17.00
C ILE A 55 -23.82 -2.88 -15.88
N PHE A 56 -23.01 -1.84 -16.10
CA PHE A 56 -22.77 -0.79 -15.10
C PHE A 56 -24.05 -0.01 -14.79
N GLU A 57 -24.84 0.34 -15.82
CA GLU A 57 -26.16 0.94 -15.63
C GLU A 57 -27.09 0.03 -14.82
N GLN A 58 -27.06 -1.29 -15.03
CA GLN A 58 -27.85 -2.24 -14.22
C GLN A 58 -27.38 -2.31 -12.77
N ILE A 59 -26.05 -2.36 -12.53
CA ILE A 59 -25.50 -2.34 -11.17
C ILE A 59 -25.93 -1.08 -10.43
N GLU A 60 -25.84 0.07 -11.10
CA GLU A 60 -26.22 1.35 -10.53
C GLU A 60 -27.71 1.37 -10.15
N ASN A 61 -28.60 1.06 -11.10
CA ASN A 61 -30.04 1.11 -10.89
C ASN A 61 -30.57 0.04 -9.92
N GLU A 62 -30.05 -1.19 -9.97
CA GLU A 62 -30.60 -2.32 -9.21
C GLU A 62 -29.98 -2.48 -7.82
N ILE A 63 -28.73 -2.04 -7.63
CA ILE A 63 -27.99 -2.26 -6.38
C ILE A 63 -27.63 -0.92 -5.72
N VAL A 64 -26.93 -0.04 -6.43
CA VAL A 64 -26.28 1.14 -5.83
C VAL A 64 -27.28 2.23 -5.47
N ASP A 65 -28.30 2.49 -6.30
CA ASP A 65 -29.33 3.51 -6.06
C ASP A 65 -30.17 3.26 -4.79
N SER A 66 -30.13 2.03 -4.26
CA SER A 66 -30.76 1.70 -2.97
C SER A 66 -29.99 2.23 -1.75
N VAL A 67 -28.78 2.80 -1.95
CA VAL A 67 -27.86 3.25 -0.89
C VAL A 67 -27.80 4.79 -0.87
N VAL A 68 -28.28 5.40 0.22
CA VAL A 68 -28.33 6.86 0.42
C VAL A 68 -27.74 7.22 1.78
N PRO A 69 -26.92 8.29 1.90
CA PRO A 69 -26.41 9.17 0.84
C PRO A 69 -25.11 8.65 0.20
N ARG A 70 -24.91 8.92 -1.12
CA ARG A 70 -23.65 8.65 -1.83
C ARG A 70 -23.08 9.93 -2.44
N GLU A 71 -21.78 10.17 -2.26
CA GLU A 71 -21.05 11.27 -2.91
C GLU A 71 -20.49 10.86 -4.28
N ASP A 72 -20.07 9.59 -4.43
CA ASP A 72 -19.49 9.07 -5.68
C ASP A 72 -19.69 7.55 -5.82
N PHE A 73 -19.63 7.04 -7.06
CA PHE A 73 -19.62 5.61 -7.39
C PHE A 73 -18.44 5.28 -8.32
N ILE A 74 -17.47 4.58 -7.76
CA ILE A 74 -16.22 4.25 -8.43
C ILE A 74 -16.09 2.73 -8.50
N PHE A 75 -15.75 2.18 -9.66
CA PHE A 75 -15.49 0.74 -9.76
C PHE A 75 -14.29 0.42 -10.65
N ASN A 76 -13.55 -0.61 -10.26
CA ASN A 76 -12.55 -1.22 -11.13
C ASN A 76 -13.18 -2.34 -11.94
N VAL A 77 -12.81 -2.40 -13.22
CA VAL A 77 -13.27 -3.44 -14.15
C VAL A 77 -12.07 -4.31 -14.51
N TYR A 78 -12.19 -5.60 -14.23
CA TYR A 78 -11.24 -6.60 -14.67
C TYR A 78 -11.92 -7.58 -15.61
N GLN A 79 -11.15 -8.08 -16.55
CA GLN A 79 -11.54 -9.20 -17.39
C GLN A 79 -10.51 -10.30 -17.16
N SER A 80 -10.98 -11.47 -16.76
CA SER A 80 -10.14 -12.59 -16.34
C SER A 80 -10.67 -13.91 -16.89
N GLU A 81 -9.88 -14.95 -16.70
CA GLU A 81 -10.30 -16.33 -16.86
C GLU A 81 -10.68 -16.88 -15.47
N ASP A 82 -11.74 -17.68 -15.38
CA ASP A 82 -12.08 -18.37 -14.14
C ASP A 82 -11.09 -19.52 -13.92
N ILE A 83 -10.36 -19.45 -12.82
CA ILE A 83 -9.30 -20.43 -12.48
C ILE A 83 -9.72 -21.38 -11.35
N GLY A 84 -10.94 -21.24 -10.82
CA GLY A 84 -11.50 -22.11 -9.79
C GLY A 84 -11.77 -21.43 -8.44
N MET A 85 -12.51 -22.15 -7.58
CA MET A 85 -12.95 -21.69 -6.26
C MET A 85 -12.27 -22.49 -5.14
N TYR A 86 -11.68 -21.79 -4.16
CA TYR A 86 -11.15 -22.41 -2.95
C TYR A 86 -12.08 -22.07 -1.78
N ALA A 87 -12.66 -23.09 -1.15
CA ALA A 87 -13.38 -22.94 0.11
C ALA A 87 -12.97 -24.06 1.06
N ASP A 88 -12.90 -23.74 2.36
CA ASP A 88 -12.45 -24.67 3.41
C ASP A 88 -13.34 -25.92 3.57
N THR A 89 -14.50 -25.98 2.90
CA THR A 89 -15.52 -27.02 3.11
C THR A 89 -15.98 -27.78 1.85
N ILE A 90 -15.24 -27.78 0.73
CA ILE A 90 -15.62 -28.56 -0.46
C ILE A 90 -15.07 -30.00 -0.35
N SER A 91 -15.92 -31.01 -0.53
CA SER A 91 -15.54 -32.44 -0.50
C SER A 91 -14.66 -32.82 -1.69
N GLU A 92 -13.75 -33.77 -1.49
CA GLU A 92 -12.74 -34.19 -2.49
C GLU A 92 -13.34 -34.74 -3.81
N GLU A 93 -14.64 -35.06 -3.84
CA GLU A 93 -15.34 -35.59 -5.01
C GLU A 93 -15.61 -34.55 -6.11
N ASP A 94 -15.61 -33.25 -5.81
CA ASP A 94 -15.85 -32.17 -6.79
C ASP A 94 -14.58 -31.68 -7.51
N ARG A 95 -13.40 -32.25 -7.20
CA ARG A 95 -12.14 -31.89 -7.85
C ARG A 95 -11.94 -32.67 -9.16
N ALA A 96 -12.52 -32.20 -10.26
CA ALA A 96 -11.97 -32.49 -11.59
C ALA A 96 -10.62 -31.75 -11.73
N TYR A 97 -9.55 -32.39 -11.26
CA TYR A 97 -8.21 -31.82 -11.15
C TYR A 97 -7.49 -31.84 -12.51
N GLU A 98 -7.43 -30.70 -13.20
CA GLU A 98 -6.29 -30.40 -14.07
C GLU A 98 -5.20 -29.74 -13.21
N PRO A 99 -4.03 -30.38 -13.01
CA PRO A 99 -2.98 -29.75 -12.22
C PRO A 99 -2.48 -28.49 -12.92
N ALA A 100 -2.60 -27.34 -12.24
CA ALA A 100 -1.88 -26.13 -12.59
C ALA A 100 -0.40 -26.48 -12.77
N LYS A 101 0.17 -26.18 -13.94
CA LYS A 101 1.59 -26.45 -14.18
C LYS A 101 2.38 -25.46 -13.35
N VAL A 102 3.51 -25.91 -12.79
CA VAL A 102 4.42 -25.08 -11.98
C VAL A 102 4.74 -23.74 -12.65
N LYS A 103 4.79 -23.73 -13.98
CA LYS A 103 5.02 -22.54 -14.83
C LYS A 103 3.91 -21.47 -14.74
N ASP A 104 2.64 -21.87 -14.60
CA ASP A 104 1.51 -20.94 -14.52
C ASP A 104 1.51 -20.19 -13.17
N PHE A 105 1.91 -20.89 -12.11
CA PHE A 105 2.17 -20.30 -10.80
C PHE A 105 3.35 -19.31 -10.81
N GLU A 106 4.41 -19.62 -11.55
CA GLU A 106 5.57 -18.75 -11.67
C GLU A 106 5.23 -17.43 -12.38
N ASP A 107 4.39 -17.47 -13.42
CA ASP A 107 4.06 -16.29 -14.22
C ASP A 107 3.07 -15.36 -13.50
N ILE A 108 2.08 -15.91 -12.78
CA ILE A 108 1.22 -15.14 -11.86
C ILE A 108 2.06 -14.53 -10.74
N SER A 109 2.98 -15.30 -10.15
CA SER A 109 3.89 -14.80 -9.11
C SER A 109 4.73 -13.63 -9.61
N LYS A 110 5.25 -13.68 -10.83
CA LYS A 110 6.04 -12.59 -11.44
C LYS A 110 5.19 -11.33 -11.63
N LEU A 111 3.96 -11.46 -12.15
CA LEU A 111 3.07 -10.32 -12.37
C LEU A 111 2.65 -9.65 -11.06
N VAL A 112 2.26 -10.43 -10.06
CA VAL A 112 1.90 -9.94 -8.72
C VAL A 112 3.11 -9.28 -8.05
N LYS A 113 4.30 -9.91 -8.09
CA LYS A 113 5.54 -9.32 -7.57
C LYS A 113 5.88 -7.99 -8.27
N SER A 114 5.66 -7.90 -9.58
CA SER A 114 5.89 -6.67 -10.35
C SER A 114 4.92 -5.56 -9.97
N ALA A 115 3.62 -5.84 -9.88
CA ALA A 115 2.60 -4.86 -9.48
C ALA A 115 2.80 -4.38 -8.03
N ILE A 116 3.06 -5.31 -7.10
CA ILE A 116 3.41 -4.98 -5.71
C ILE A 116 4.71 -4.19 -5.64
N GLY A 117 5.69 -4.53 -6.48
CA GLY A 117 6.95 -3.79 -6.60
C GLY A 117 6.74 -2.35 -7.06
N LYS A 118 5.90 -2.13 -8.08
CA LYS A 118 5.54 -0.79 -8.58
C LYS A 118 4.81 0.02 -7.50
N LYS A 119 3.83 -0.58 -6.81
CA LYS A 119 3.12 0.06 -5.69
C LYS A 119 4.08 0.46 -4.58
N ARG A 120 4.98 -0.43 -4.17
CA ARG A 120 6.00 -0.16 -3.14
C ARG A 120 6.95 0.96 -3.55
N ASN A 121 7.32 1.05 -4.83
CA ASN A 121 8.19 2.11 -5.34
C ASN A 121 7.49 3.48 -5.27
N ILE A 122 6.23 3.55 -5.73
CA ILE A 122 5.42 4.79 -5.65
C ILE A 122 5.21 5.21 -4.19
N GLN A 123 4.84 4.27 -3.32
CA GLN A 123 4.70 4.53 -1.87
C GLN A 123 6.02 5.00 -1.26
N GLY A 124 7.16 4.40 -1.62
CA GLY A 124 8.49 4.85 -1.18
C GLY A 124 8.73 6.31 -1.54
N LYS A 125 8.53 6.67 -2.81
CA LYS A 125 8.70 8.05 -3.27
C LYS A 125 7.77 9.04 -2.56
N LEU A 126 6.53 8.64 -2.32
CA LEU A 126 5.58 9.46 -1.58
C LEU A 126 5.99 9.63 -0.10
N THR A 127 6.47 8.56 0.53
CA THR A 127 6.95 8.59 1.92
C THR A 127 8.13 9.56 2.06
N GLU A 128 9.06 9.54 1.12
CA GLU A 128 10.20 10.48 1.10
C GLU A 128 9.74 11.94 0.92
N HIS A 129 8.73 12.19 0.10
CA HIS A 129 8.18 13.54 -0.08
C HIS A 129 7.52 14.04 1.21
N ILE A 130 6.73 13.20 1.87
CA ILE A 130 6.11 13.51 3.16
C ILE A 130 7.18 13.77 4.23
N ALA A 131 8.28 13.01 4.21
CA ALA A 131 9.40 13.24 5.12
C ALA A 131 10.04 14.63 4.90
N VAL A 132 10.20 15.08 3.66
CA VAL A 132 10.68 16.44 3.36
C VAL A 132 9.74 17.49 3.96
N ASP A 133 8.45 17.39 3.67
CA ASP A 133 7.46 18.36 4.17
C ASP A 133 7.40 18.37 5.69
N PHE A 134 7.59 17.21 6.33
CA PHE A 134 7.61 17.09 7.78
C PHE A 134 8.77 17.86 8.38
N PHE A 135 10.01 17.65 7.91
CA PHE A 135 11.16 18.38 8.44
C PHE A 135 11.11 19.88 8.12
N ASN A 136 10.55 20.26 6.96
CA ASN A 136 10.25 21.67 6.67
C ASN A 136 9.25 22.27 7.67
N SER A 137 8.20 21.53 8.04
CA SER A 137 7.23 21.97 9.06
C SER A 137 7.85 22.13 10.46
N LEU A 138 8.95 21.41 10.73
CA LEU A 138 9.74 21.53 11.96
C LEU A 138 10.77 22.68 11.92
N GLY A 139 10.85 23.42 10.80
CA GLY A 139 11.75 24.57 10.64
C GLY A 139 13.13 24.25 10.07
N TYR A 140 13.34 23.05 9.54
CA TYR A 140 14.56 22.70 8.81
C TYR A 140 14.44 23.06 7.33
N ASN A 141 15.56 23.24 6.65
CA ASN A 141 15.60 23.23 5.19
C ASN A 141 15.80 21.77 4.73
N ALA A 142 14.70 21.12 4.34
CA ALA A 142 14.69 19.71 3.98
C ALA A 142 14.59 19.46 2.47
N ALA A 143 15.34 18.48 1.99
CA ALA A 143 15.34 18.05 0.60
C ALA A 143 15.62 16.55 0.48
N ARG A 144 15.25 15.95 -0.65
CA ARG A 144 15.67 14.59 -0.97
C ARG A 144 17.19 14.51 -1.07
N ALA A 145 17.75 13.45 -0.53
CA ALA A 145 19.18 13.21 -0.59
C ALA A 145 19.62 12.95 -2.04
N GLY A 146 20.75 13.54 -2.43
CA GLY A 146 21.39 13.23 -3.71
C GLY A 146 22.17 11.91 -3.68
N SER A 147 22.65 11.47 -4.84
CA SER A 147 23.36 10.19 -5.01
C SER A 147 24.62 10.05 -4.15
N TYR A 148 25.17 11.16 -3.66
CA TYR A 148 26.27 11.16 -2.71
C TYR A 148 25.95 10.36 -1.43
N TYR A 149 24.69 10.34 -1.00
CA TYR A 149 24.27 9.68 0.25
C TYR A 149 23.72 8.26 0.07
N ASP A 150 23.64 7.73 -1.16
CA ASP A 150 23.05 6.43 -1.47
C ASP A 150 23.71 5.27 -0.72
N HIS A 151 25.03 5.32 -0.55
CA HIS A 151 25.81 4.31 0.16
C HIS A 151 25.42 4.21 1.66
N MET A 152 25.00 5.33 2.25
CA MET A 152 24.46 5.41 3.61
C MET A 152 22.95 5.12 3.66
N LYS A 153 22.29 5.01 2.50
CA LYS A 153 20.83 4.84 2.36
C LYS A 153 20.04 5.94 3.07
N ILE A 154 20.49 7.17 2.91
CA ILE A 154 19.77 8.37 3.33
C ILE A 154 18.86 8.79 2.19
N ASP A 155 17.60 8.99 2.50
CA ASP A 155 16.58 9.36 1.52
C ASP A 155 16.26 10.86 1.59
N VAL A 156 16.39 11.46 2.77
CA VAL A 156 16.13 12.89 3.02
C VAL A 156 17.25 13.49 3.87
N ILE A 157 17.63 14.72 3.55
CA ILE A 157 18.51 15.57 4.36
C ILE A 157 17.69 16.74 4.87
N ALA A 158 17.86 17.10 6.14
CA ALA A 158 17.23 18.27 6.73
C ALA A 158 18.27 19.07 7.50
N GLU A 159 18.46 20.32 7.12
CA GLU A 159 19.58 21.13 7.57
C GLU A 159 19.09 22.41 8.28
N SER A 160 19.73 22.73 9.40
CA SER A 160 19.60 24.02 10.10
C SER A 160 20.97 24.71 10.13
N GLU A 161 21.12 25.83 10.83
CA GLU A 161 22.42 26.52 10.94
C GLU A 161 23.50 25.63 11.59
N ASN A 162 23.14 24.84 12.60
CA ASN A 162 24.10 24.10 13.44
C ASN A 162 24.00 22.57 13.28
N GLU A 163 22.90 22.07 12.73
CA GLU A 163 22.59 20.64 12.70
C GLU A 163 22.32 20.16 11.27
N LEU A 164 22.81 18.97 10.96
CA LEU A 164 22.45 18.20 9.77
C LEU A 164 21.76 16.90 10.21
N ILE A 165 20.49 16.77 9.85
CA ILE A 165 19.71 15.55 10.05
C ILE A 165 19.76 14.71 8.78
N LEU A 166 20.29 13.49 8.92
CA LEU A 166 20.35 12.48 7.88
C LEU A 166 19.23 11.48 8.12
N VAL A 167 18.24 11.49 7.24
CA VAL A 167 16.97 10.78 7.42
C VAL A 167 16.92 9.56 6.53
N GLN A 168 16.71 8.39 7.14
CA GLN A 168 16.33 7.18 6.43
C GLN A 168 14.83 6.95 6.56
N VAL A 169 14.16 6.72 5.43
CA VAL A 169 12.71 6.61 5.32
C VAL A 169 12.31 5.19 4.95
N LYS A 170 11.35 4.63 5.68
CA LYS A 170 10.82 3.30 5.43
C LYS A 170 9.29 3.27 5.53
N SER A 171 8.62 2.90 4.43
CA SER A 171 7.16 2.78 4.41
C SER A 171 6.59 1.67 5.31
N GLY A 172 7.42 0.75 5.79
CA GLY A 172 7.03 -0.37 6.66
C GLY A 172 7.90 -0.46 7.90
N SER A 173 8.25 -1.67 8.32
CA SER A 173 9.11 -1.90 9.46
C SER A 173 10.61 -1.75 9.13
N ILE A 174 11.36 -1.25 10.10
CA ILE A 174 12.83 -1.22 10.07
C ILE A 174 13.40 -2.21 11.09
N SER A 175 14.45 -2.94 10.72
CA SER A 175 15.09 -3.93 11.60
C SER A 175 16.26 -3.33 12.37
N ILE A 176 16.57 -3.92 13.53
CA ILE A 176 17.72 -3.53 14.39
C ILE A 176 19.01 -3.45 13.57
N LYS A 177 19.33 -4.51 12.83
CA LYS A 177 20.54 -4.58 11.99
C LYS A 177 20.67 -3.39 11.02
N LYS A 178 19.55 -2.97 10.41
CA LYS A 178 19.56 -1.83 9.47
C LYS A 178 19.82 -0.51 10.16
N ILE A 179 19.24 -0.32 11.35
CA ILE A 179 19.50 0.86 12.20
C ILE A 179 20.99 0.91 12.55
N GLU A 180 21.57 -0.20 13.01
CA GLU A 180 22.98 -0.28 13.37
C GLU A 180 23.91 0.01 12.18
N GLU A 181 23.64 -0.60 11.02
CA GLU A 181 24.40 -0.36 9.78
C GLU A 181 24.37 1.11 9.36
N ALA A 182 23.18 1.73 9.38
CA ALA A 182 23.02 3.14 9.02
C ALA A 182 23.77 4.06 10.00
N VAL A 183 23.55 3.88 11.31
CA VAL A 183 24.22 4.70 12.34
C VAL A 183 25.73 4.58 12.24
N LYS A 184 26.26 3.35 12.07
CA LYS A 184 27.70 3.14 11.90
C LYS A 184 28.22 3.91 10.68
N SER A 185 27.59 3.74 9.52
CA SER A 185 28.02 4.40 8.29
C SER A 185 28.01 5.93 8.40
N ILE A 186 27.02 6.49 9.09
CA ILE A 186 26.85 7.94 9.25
C ILE A 186 27.77 8.50 10.33
N SER A 187 28.13 7.69 11.33
CA SER A 187 29.15 8.07 12.32
C SER A 187 30.49 8.38 11.67
N GLU A 188 30.86 7.63 10.63
CA GLU A 188 32.12 7.76 9.88
C GLU A 188 32.10 8.93 8.88
N PHE A 189 30.92 9.47 8.55
CA PHE A 189 30.74 10.57 7.60
C PHE A 189 31.12 11.93 8.22
N ASN A 190 32.19 12.57 7.76
CA ASN A 190 32.59 13.88 8.31
C ASN A 190 31.77 15.04 7.74
N HIS A 191 31.26 15.89 8.62
CA HIS A 191 30.55 17.12 8.27
C HIS A 191 30.89 18.23 9.27
N SER A 192 30.78 19.50 8.85
CA SER A 192 31.08 20.65 9.71
C SER A 192 30.01 20.91 10.78
N LYS A 193 28.78 20.46 10.53
CA LYS A 193 27.62 20.57 11.42
C LYS A 193 27.50 19.35 12.33
N GLU A 194 26.83 19.52 13.47
CA GLU A 194 26.45 18.39 14.31
C GLU A 194 25.50 17.47 13.52
N LYS A 195 25.80 16.17 13.55
CA LYS A 195 25.03 15.18 12.79
C LYS A 195 24.00 14.54 13.70
N THR A 196 22.77 14.45 13.20
CA THR A 196 21.71 13.65 13.79
C THR A 196 21.25 12.63 12.78
N VAL A 197 21.03 11.41 13.24
CA VAL A 197 20.38 10.38 12.44
C VAL A 197 18.91 10.32 12.81
N ALA A 198 18.05 10.39 11.80
CA ALA A 198 16.62 10.17 11.98
C ALA A 198 16.16 8.96 11.16
N PHE A 199 15.28 8.17 11.76
CA PHE A 199 14.57 7.12 11.04
C PHE A 199 13.09 7.42 11.05
N LEU A 200 12.45 7.33 9.89
CA LEU A 200 11.01 7.43 9.74
C LEU A 200 10.47 6.07 9.30
N ALA A 201 9.64 5.45 10.13
CA ALA A 201 9.08 4.13 9.84
C ALA A 201 7.67 3.95 10.42
N SER A 202 6.89 3.06 9.82
CA SER A 202 5.57 2.71 10.36
C SER A 202 5.71 1.89 11.64
N GLU A 203 6.72 1.03 11.71
CA GLU A 203 7.00 0.16 12.85
C GLU A 203 8.49 0.10 13.19
N PHE A 204 8.78 0.19 14.48
CA PHE A 204 10.11 0.01 15.04
C PHE A 204 10.17 -1.26 15.89
N PRO A 205 11.35 -1.89 16.04
CA PRO A 205 11.53 -3.03 16.93
C PRO A 205 11.18 -2.66 18.38
N VAL A 206 10.67 -3.62 19.15
CA VAL A 206 10.26 -3.41 20.56
C VAL A 206 11.36 -2.78 21.41
N ARG A 207 12.63 -3.15 21.16
CA ARG A 207 13.79 -2.63 21.90
C ARG A 207 14.45 -1.40 21.26
N SER A 208 13.75 -0.71 20.36
CA SER A 208 14.28 0.43 19.62
C SER A 208 14.81 1.52 20.54
N GLU A 209 14.09 1.89 21.60
CA GLU A 209 14.55 2.91 22.53
C GLU A 209 15.82 2.52 23.31
N GLN A 210 15.98 1.25 23.69
CA GLN A 210 17.23 0.77 24.29
C GLN A 210 18.37 0.85 23.27
N LEU A 211 18.13 0.36 22.05
CA LEU A 211 19.10 0.41 20.95
C LEU A 211 19.53 1.87 20.65
N ARG A 212 18.57 2.81 20.65
CA ARG A 212 18.83 4.24 20.44
C ARG A 212 19.82 4.79 21.44
N LYS A 213 19.63 4.49 22.74
CA LYS A 213 20.53 4.92 23.82
C LYS A 213 21.92 4.30 23.68
N GLU A 214 21.98 2.99 23.41
CA GLU A 214 23.24 2.27 23.23
C GLU A 214 24.05 2.83 22.06
N LEU A 215 23.42 3.04 20.91
CA LEU A 215 24.05 3.58 19.72
C LEU A 215 24.44 5.06 19.89
N SER A 216 23.59 5.87 20.50
CA SER A 216 23.90 7.29 20.76
C SER A 216 25.13 7.43 21.65
N SER A 217 25.22 6.60 22.71
CA SER A 217 26.39 6.57 23.60
C SER A 217 27.64 6.02 22.92
N ARG A 218 27.49 5.00 22.06
CA ARG A 218 28.63 4.36 21.37
C ARG A 218 29.26 5.28 20.34
N TYR A 219 28.45 6.02 19.59
CA TYR A 219 28.90 6.81 18.45
C TYR A 219 28.93 8.32 18.73
N GLY A 220 28.50 8.77 19.92
CA GLY A 220 28.47 10.18 20.28
C GLY A 220 27.58 11.01 19.36
N MET A 221 26.48 10.43 18.89
CA MET A 221 25.58 11.01 17.88
C MET A 221 24.14 11.00 18.38
N SER A 222 23.37 12.03 18.03
CA SER A 222 21.93 12.06 18.28
C SER A 222 21.19 11.14 17.32
N ILE A 223 20.26 10.33 17.85
CA ILE A 223 19.42 9.42 17.08
C ILE A 223 17.96 9.68 17.42
N GLN A 224 17.13 9.83 16.39
CA GLN A 224 15.70 10.11 16.48
C GLN A 224 14.89 9.07 15.73
N PHE A 225 13.73 8.71 16.28
CA PHE A 225 12.76 7.83 15.61
C PHE A 225 11.43 8.57 15.48
N TYR A 226 10.91 8.60 14.26
CA TYR A 226 9.62 9.17 13.93
C TYR A 226 8.73 8.06 13.40
N HIS A 227 7.63 7.79 14.10
CA HIS A 227 6.61 6.91 13.56
C HIS A 227 5.82 7.63 12.48
N SER A 228 5.45 6.91 11.41
CA SER A 228 4.64 7.48 10.30
C SER A 228 3.37 8.18 10.81
N TYR A 229 2.71 7.65 11.85
CA TYR A 229 1.52 8.28 12.41
C TYR A 229 1.80 9.67 13.03
N GLN A 230 2.99 9.90 13.60
CA GLN A 230 3.36 11.19 14.18
C GLN A 230 3.53 12.24 13.07
N VAL A 231 4.16 11.82 11.98
CA VAL A 231 4.40 12.63 10.78
C VAL A 231 3.08 13.01 10.11
N LEU A 232 2.17 12.04 9.95
CA LEU A 232 0.84 12.30 9.39
C LEU A 232 -0.05 13.18 10.27
N LYS A 233 0.18 13.17 11.58
CA LYS A 233 -0.55 14.05 12.49
C LYS A 233 -0.14 15.52 12.32
N SER A 234 1.13 15.78 12.00
CA SER A 234 1.62 17.13 11.68
C SER A 234 1.27 17.58 10.27
N LEU A 235 0.96 16.65 9.36
CA LEU A 235 0.61 16.92 7.96
C LEU A 235 -0.72 16.24 7.59
N PRO A 236 -1.87 16.77 8.07
CA PRO A 236 -3.18 16.15 7.87
C PRO A 236 -3.57 15.97 6.39
N GLU A 237 -3.00 16.76 5.48
CA GLU A 237 -3.16 16.64 4.03
C GLU A 237 -2.68 15.27 3.47
N TYR A 238 -1.79 14.57 4.17
CA TYR A 238 -1.25 13.27 3.74
C TYR A 238 -1.85 12.07 4.48
N LYS A 239 -2.95 12.24 5.23
CA LYS A 239 -3.52 11.19 6.09
C LYS A 239 -3.85 9.87 5.35
N ASN A 240 -4.12 9.94 4.04
CA ASN A 240 -4.45 8.78 3.19
C ASN A 240 -3.25 8.25 2.36
N SER A 241 -2.04 8.74 2.61
CA SER A 241 -0.85 8.47 1.79
C SER A 241 -0.02 7.24 2.22
N PHE A 242 -0.36 6.63 3.36
CA PHE A 242 0.31 5.44 3.90
C PHE A 242 -0.60 4.21 3.85
#